data_AF-A0A1D6L8B0-F1
#
_entry.id   AF-A0A1D6L8B0-F1
#
_cell.length_a   1.000
_cell.length_b   1.000
_cell.length_c   1.000
_cell.angle_alpha   90.00
_cell.angle_beta   90.00
_cell.angle_gamma   90.00
#
_symmetry.space_group_name_H-M   'P 1'
#
loop_
_entity.id
_entity.type
_entity.pdbx_description
1 polymer ?
#
loop_
_entity_poly.entity_id
_entity_poly.type
_entity_poly.pdbx_seq_one_letter_code
_entity_poly.pdbx_strand_id
1 'polypeptide(L)'
;MGAGMAKFICKEVETVDDYDEYCHYVAGLVGYGLSRLFYAAGTEDLAPDSLSNSMGLFLQKTNIIRDYLEDINEIPKSRMFWPREIWSKYADKLEDFKYEENTEKAVQCLNDIVTNALIHAEECLQYMSALKNHAIFHFCAIPQIMAIGTCALCYNNVHVFRGVVKMRRGKLLL
;
A
#
# COMPACT_ATOMS: atom_id res chain seq x y z
N MET A 1 16.65 1.09 4.56
CA MET A 1 15.63 0.09 4.95
C MET A 1 15.80 -0.33 6.41
N GLY A 2 16.84 -1.10 6.79
CA GLY A 2 16.98 -1.63 8.16
C GLY A 2 16.89 -0.60 9.30
N ALA A 3 17.57 0.54 9.18
CA ALA A 3 17.48 1.62 10.18
C ALA A 3 16.07 2.22 10.29
N GLY A 4 15.37 2.37 9.17
CA GLY A 4 13.99 2.88 9.14
C GLY A 4 12.99 1.89 9.73
N MET A 5 13.14 0.60 9.43
CA MET A 5 12.36 -0.46 10.08
C MET A 5 12.55 -0.45 11.60
N ALA A 6 13.79 -0.29 12.08
CA ALA A 6 14.09 -0.23 13.51
C ALA A 6 13.38 0.95 14.22
N LYS A 7 13.20 2.09 13.54
CA LYS A 7 12.45 3.24 14.06
C LYS A 7 11.01 2.87 14.42
N PHE A 8 10.34 2.08 13.59
CA PHE A 8 8.94 1.69 13.73
C PHE A 8 8.71 0.42 14.56
N ILE A 9 9.77 -0.15 15.18
CA ILE A 9 9.61 -1.23 16.17
C ILE A 9 8.96 -0.68 17.45
N CYS A 10 9.38 0.51 17.88
CA CYS A 10 8.95 1.12 19.13
C CYS A 10 7.98 2.28 18.93
N LYS A 11 7.54 2.54 17.68
CA LYS A 11 6.70 3.68 17.31
C LYS A 11 5.50 3.20 16.52
N GLU A 12 4.31 3.60 16.97
CA GLU A 12 3.05 3.39 16.24
C GLU A 12 2.90 4.41 15.10
N VAL A 13 2.08 4.07 14.10
CA VAL A 13 1.80 4.97 12.97
C VAL A 13 0.70 5.95 13.38
N GLU A 14 1.10 7.14 13.80
CA GLU A 14 0.15 8.14 14.30
C GLU A 14 -0.41 9.02 13.19
N THR A 15 0.46 9.55 12.32
CA THR A 15 0.09 10.51 11.26
C THR A 15 0.15 9.89 9.86
N VAL A 16 -0.42 10.59 8.88
CA VAL A 16 -0.22 10.24 7.46
C VAL A 16 1.26 10.33 7.07
N ASP A 17 2.00 11.30 7.62
CA ASP A 17 3.44 11.41 7.38
C ASP A 17 4.22 10.20 7.94
N ASP A 18 3.84 9.70 9.12
CA ASP A 18 4.41 8.49 9.69
C ASP A 18 4.12 7.27 8.81
N TYR A 19 2.92 7.21 8.24
CA TYR A 19 2.50 6.15 7.34
C TYR A 19 3.30 6.17 6.04
N ASP A 20 3.50 7.34 5.46
CA ASP A 20 4.31 7.56 4.26
C ASP A 20 5.79 7.26 4.52
N GLU A 21 6.32 7.67 5.67
CA GLU A 21 7.69 7.37 6.08
C GLU A 21 7.91 5.86 6.31
N TYR A 22 6.97 5.19 6.97
CA TYR A 22 7.01 3.74 7.14
C TYR A 22 7.03 3.05 5.77
N CYS A 23 6.08 3.39 4.90
CA CYS A 23 5.97 2.83 3.55
C CYS A 23 7.21 3.14 2.70
N HIS A 24 7.80 4.32 2.86
CA HIS A 24 9.06 4.69 2.22
C HIS A 24 10.17 3.72 2.60
N TYR A 25 10.34 3.43 3.89
CA TYR A 25 11.42 2.57 4.35
C TYR A 25 11.28 1.11 3.91
N VAL A 26 10.06 0.57 3.90
CA VAL A 26 9.82 -0.86 3.62
C VAL A 26 9.56 -1.15 2.15
N ALA A 27 9.09 -0.18 1.36
CA ALA A 27 8.75 -0.37 -0.05
C ALA A 27 9.26 0.73 -0.98
N GLY A 28 9.21 2.00 -0.58
CA GLY A 28 9.69 3.11 -1.40
C GLY A 28 11.18 2.98 -1.78
N LEU A 29 12.02 2.60 -0.82
CA LEU A 29 13.44 2.30 -1.06
C LEU A 29 13.67 1.11 -2.00
N VAL A 30 12.72 0.17 -2.11
CA VAL A 30 12.79 -0.92 -3.10
C VAL A 30 12.61 -0.33 -4.50
N GLY A 31 11.67 0.61 -4.67
CA GLY A 31 11.53 1.40 -5.89
C GLY A 31 12.83 2.07 -6.29
N TYR A 32 13.49 2.78 -5.36
CA TYR A 32 14.79 3.44 -5.61
C TYR A 32 15.86 2.45 -6.06
N GLY A 33 15.97 1.32 -5.36
CA GLY A 33 16.92 0.28 -5.67
C GLY A 33 16.73 -0.25 -7.10
N LEU A 34 15.49 -0.58 -7.46
CA LEU A 34 15.14 -1.09 -8.79
C LEU A 34 15.41 -0.05 -9.89
N SER A 35 14.96 1.20 -9.73
CA SER A 35 15.20 2.26 -10.71
C SER A 35 16.69 2.51 -10.95
N ARG A 36 17.50 2.48 -9.89
CA ARG A 36 18.96 2.61 -9.99
C ARG A 36 19.61 1.40 -10.63
N LEU A 37 19.10 0.19 -10.40
CA LEU A 37 19.59 -1.02 -11.07
C LEU A 37 19.30 -0.98 -12.58
N PHE A 38 18.08 -0.55 -12.98
CA PHE A 38 17.74 -0.40 -14.39
C PHE A 38 18.60 0.66 -15.09
N TYR A 39 18.87 1.78 -14.41
CA TYR A 39 19.80 2.80 -14.90
C TYR A 39 21.24 2.28 -15.01
N ALA A 40 21.74 1.62 -13.97
CA ALA A 40 23.10 1.07 -13.96
C ALA A 40 23.31 -0.02 -15.03
N ALA A 41 22.26 -0.76 -15.38
CA ALA A 41 22.28 -1.72 -16.48
C ALA A 41 22.25 -1.06 -17.87
N GLY A 42 22.06 0.26 -17.96
CA GLY A 42 21.94 1.01 -19.22
C GLY A 42 20.64 0.73 -19.97
N THR A 43 19.64 0.14 -19.31
CA THR A 43 18.37 -0.23 -19.94
C THR A 43 17.31 0.85 -19.87
N GLU A 44 17.41 1.74 -18.88
CA GLU A 44 16.45 2.83 -18.63
C GLU A 44 17.18 4.12 -18.26
N ASP A 45 16.51 5.27 -18.41
CA ASP A 45 16.97 6.51 -17.81
C ASP A 45 16.69 6.50 -16.30
N LEU A 46 17.45 7.27 -15.52
CA LEU A 46 17.21 7.35 -14.08
C LEU A 46 15.90 8.10 -13.80
N ALA A 47 14.91 7.40 -13.27
CA ALA A 47 13.65 7.99 -12.85
C ALA A 47 13.85 8.95 -11.65
N PRO A 48 13.02 10.00 -11.52
CA PRO A 48 12.97 10.82 -10.33
C PRO A 48 12.72 9.98 -9.06
N ASP A 49 13.37 10.37 -7.95
CA ASP A 49 13.20 9.68 -6.68
C ASP A 49 11.72 9.71 -6.24
N SER A 50 10.99 10.82 -6.38
CA SER A 50 9.56 10.88 -6.00
C SER A 50 8.71 9.82 -6.69
N LEU A 51 8.84 9.68 -8.02
CA LEU A 51 8.09 8.68 -8.80
C LEU A 51 8.48 7.25 -8.39
N SER A 52 9.77 7.01 -8.18
CA SER A 52 10.29 5.72 -7.73
C SER A 52 9.76 5.35 -6.34
N ASN A 53 9.60 6.35 -5.46
CA ASN A 53 9.04 6.16 -4.11
C ASN A 53 7.57 5.75 -4.21
N SER A 54 6.79 6.50 -5.00
CA SER A 54 5.35 6.30 -5.13
C SER A 54 4.99 4.94 -5.72
N MET A 55 5.83 4.40 -6.62
CA MET A 55 5.70 3.00 -7.08
C MET A 55 5.73 2.00 -5.91
N GLY A 56 6.57 2.21 -4.91
CA GLY A 56 6.64 1.37 -3.71
C GLY A 56 5.50 1.64 -2.72
N LEU A 57 5.21 2.92 -2.46
CA LEU A 57 4.14 3.33 -1.53
C LEU A 57 2.79 2.80 -1.98
N PHE A 58 2.45 2.91 -3.27
CA PHE A 58 1.13 2.46 -3.74
C PHE A 58 0.92 0.95 -3.52
N LEU A 59 1.93 0.12 -3.81
CA LEU A 59 1.88 -1.31 -3.55
C LEU A 59 1.75 -1.61 -2.06
N GLN A 60 2.55 -0.96 -1.22
CA GLN A 60 2.58 -1.21 0.21
C GLN A 60 1.28 -0.79 0.89
N LYS A 61 0.76 0.41 0.58
CA LYS A 61 -0.50 0.89 1.13
C LYS A 61 -1.67 -0.02 0.71
N THR A 62 -1.68 -0.49 -0.53
CA THR A 62 -2.70 -1.44 -0.99
C THR A 62 -2.68 -2.74 -0.20
N ASN A 63 -1.49 -3.30 0.06
CA ASN A 63 -1.37 -4.51 0.86
C ASN A 63 -1.85 -4.27 2.31
N ILE A 64 -1.40 -3.18 2.95
CA ILE A 64 -1.81 -2.81 4.31
C ILE A 64 -3.33 -2.65 4.44
N ILE A 65 -3.99 -2.09 3.44
CA ILE A 65 -5.45 -1.95 3.43
C ILE A 65 -6.12 -3.33 3.35
N ARG A 66 -5.67 -4.16 2.41
CA ARG A 66 -6.27 -5.46 2.15
C ARG A 66 -6.06 -6.45 3.30
N ASP A 67 -4.91 -6.39 3.95
CA ASP A 67 -4.47 -7.33 4.98
C ASP A 67 -4.89 -6.93 6.41
N TYR A 68 -5.71 -5.89 6.56
CA TYR A 68 -6.22 -5.39 7.85
C TYR A 68 -6.58 -6.50 8.85
N LEU A 69 -7.39 -7.47 8.44
CA LEU A 69 -7.90 -8.49 9.37
C LEU A 69 -6.83 -9.50 9.78
N GLU A 70 -5.88 -9.79 8.89
CA GLU A 70 -4.73 -10.66 9.20
C GLU A 70 -3.84 -9.97 10.23
N ASP A 71 -3.53 -8.70 10.03
CA ASP A 71 -2.67 -7.91 10.89
C ASP A 71 -3.29 -7.66 12.28
N ILE A 72 -4.58 -7.36 12.34
CA ILE A 72 -5.29 -7.09 13.60
C ILE A 72 -5.52 -8.36 14.44
N ASN A 73 -5.52 -9.54 13.83
CA ASN A 73 -5.65 -10.80 14.56
C ASN A 73 -4.31 -11.48 14.84
N GLU A 74 -3.17 -10.83 14.57
CA GLU A 74 -1.88 -11.44 14.86
C GLU A 74 -1.65 -11.62 16.37
N ILE A 75 -1.03 -12.75 16.74
CA ILE A 75 -0.73 -13.16 18.11
C ILE A 75 0.79 -13.25 18.26
N PRO A 76 1.39 -12.71 19.35
CA PRO A 76 0.74 -12.26 20.58
C PRO A 76 0.21 -10.82 20.57
N LYS A 77 0.52 -10.01 19.55
CA LYS A 77 0.11 -8.61 19.46
C LYS A 77 -0.31 -8.26 18.05
N SER A 78 -1.43 -7.57 17.93
CA SER A 78 -1.93 -6.98 16.69
C SER A 78 -0.87 -6.07 16.04
N ARG A 79 -0.77 -6.14 14.71
CA ARG A 79 -0.02 -5.17 13.91
C ARG A 79 -0.96 -4.06 13.45
N MET A 80 -0.62 -2.83 13.78
CA MET A 80 -1.45 -1.66 13.48
C MET A 80 -0.68 -0.72 12.55
N PHE A 81 -0.97 -0.81 11.25
CA PHE A 81 -0.32 -0.01 10.22
C PHE A 81 -1.17 1.16 9.72
N TRP A 82 -2.48 1.15 9.97
CA TRP A 82 -3.34 2.24 9.55
C TRP A 82 -3.07 3.47 10.43
N PRO A 83 -2.87 4.67 9.85
CA PRO A 83 -2.52 5.86 10.60
C PRO A 83 -3.67 6.30 11.51
N ARG A 84 -3.36 6.57 12.78
CA ARG A 84 -4.33 7.04 13.77
C ARG A 84 -5.08 8.29 13.35
N GLU A 85 -4.40 9.21 12.71
CA GLU A 85 -4.95 10.43 12.14
C GLU A 85 -6.15 10.16 11.21
N ILE A 86 -6.18 9.01 10.53
CA ILE A 86 -7.33 8.61 9.70
C ILE A 86 -8.35 7.85 10.53
N TRP A 87 -7.96 6.71 11.13
CA TRP A 87 -8.95 5.79 11.70
C TRP A 87 -9.64 6.29 12.97
N SER A 88 -8.99 7.16 13.75
CA SER A 88 -9.55 7.70 15.00
C SER A 88 -10.76 8.63 14.77
N LYS A 89 -10.99 9.07 13.53
CA LYS A 89 -12.22 9.78 13.15
C LYS A 89 -13.46 8.87 13.18
N TYR A 90 -13.26 7.56 13.12
CA TYR A 90 -14.32 6.57 12.90
C TYR A 90 -14.48 5.59 14.08
N ALA A 91 -13.44 5.31 14.87
CA ALA A 91 -13.52 4.44 16.05
C ALA A 91 -12.48 4.80 17.12
N ASP A 92 -12.71 4.35 18.36
CA ASP A 92 -11.79 4.57 19.48
C ASP A 92 -10.55 3.65 19.40
N LYS A 93 -10.71 2.45 18.84
CA LYS A 93 -9.61 1.51 18.56
C LYS A 93 -9.73 0.98 17.13
N LEU A 94 -8.58 0.86 16.46
CA LEU A 94 -8.53 0.31 15.10
C LEU A 94 -9.14 -1.10 15.03
N GLU A 95 -8.90 -1.94 16.04
CA GLU A 95 -9.38 -3.32 16.10
C GLU A 95 -10.90 -3.44 16.06
N ASP A 96 -11.62 -2.39 16.49
CA ASP A 96 -13.07 -2.41 16.64
C ASP A 96 -13.79 -2.56 15.29
N PHE A 97 -13.13 -2.23 14.17
CA PHE A 97 -13.70 -2.43 12.83
C PHE A 97 -13.97 -3.90 12.48
N LYS A 98 -13.39 -4.86 13.20
CA LYS A 98 -13.68 -6.29 13.01
C LYS A 98 -15.04 -6.74 13.56
N TYR A 99 -15.73 -5.88 14.31
CA TYR A 99 -17.05 -6.19 14.87
C TYR A 99 -18.19 -5.62 14.00
N GLU A 100 -19.33 -6.30 13.99
CA GLU A 100 -20.46 -6.00 13.08
C GLU A 100 -21.12 -4.66 13.35
N GLU A 101 -21.21 -4.27 14.62
CA GLU A 101 -21.74 -3.00 15.08
C GLU A 101 -21.01 -1.78 14.51
N ASN A 102 -19.74 -1.94 14.10
CA ASN A 102 -18.91 -0.86 13.57
C ASN A 102 -18.85 -0.83 12.03
N THR A 103 -19.65 -1.66 11.35
CA THR A 103 -19.56 -1.88 9.89
C THR A 103 -19.62 -0.58 9.08
N GLU A 104 -20.55 0.31 9.37
CA GLU A 104 -20.71 1.55 8.61
C GLU A 104 -19.46 2.44 8.72
N LYS A 105 -19.00 2.68 9.95
CA LYS A 105 -17.81 3.51 10.22
C LYS A 105 -16.52 2.86 9.70
N ALA A 106 -16.42 1.53 9.80
CA ALA A 106 -15.30 0.77 9.25
C ALA A 106 -15.20 0.97 7.73
N VAL A 107 -16.31 0.86 7.01
CA VAL A 107 -16.34 1.06 5.55
C VAL A 107 -16.05 2.52 5.17
N GLN A 108 -16.51 3.50 5.96
CA GLN A 108 -16.13 4.90 5.75
C GLN A 108 -14.62 5.11 5.92
N CYS A 109 -14.03 4.56 6.98
CA CYS A 109 -12.58 4.59 7.19
C CYS A 109 -11.79 3.89 6.07
N LEU A 110 -12.32 2.75 5.58
CA LEU A 110 -11.75 2.01 4.46
C LEU A 110 -11.68 2.87 3.19
N ASN A 111 -12.75 3.60 2.90
CA ASN A 111 -12.79 4.48 1.73
C ASN A 111 -11.76 5.61 1.87
N ASP A 112 -11.62 6.21 3.06
CA ASP A 112 -10.62 7.26 3.34
C ASP A 112 -9.18 6.75 3.12
N ILE A 113 -8.83 5.59 3.67
CA ILE A 113 -7.49 5.03 3.50
C ILE A 113 -7.22 4.53 2.07
N VAL A 114 -8.24 4.02 1.35
CA VAL A 114 -8.12 3.71 -0.09
C VAL A 114 -7.89 4.98 -0.90
N THR A 115 -8.62 6.05 -0.62
CA THR A 115 -8.38 7.36 -1.25
C THR A 115 -6.97 7.87 -0.98
N ASN A 116 -6.45 7.70 0.24
CA ASN A 116 -5.05 8.01 0.54
C ASN A 116 -4.04 7.18 -0.28
N ALA A 117 -4.30 5.90 -0.53
CA ALA A 117 -3.44 5.10 -1.40
C ALA A 117 -3.48 5.59 -2.86
N LEU A 118 -4.67 5.97 -3.36
CA LEU A 118 -4.89 6.39 -4.75
C LEU A 118 -4.14 7.68 -5.14
N ILE A 119 -3.67 8.48 -4.18
CA ILE A 119 -2.86 9.68 -4.47
C ILE A 119 -1.58 9.35 -5.26
N HIS A 120 -1.06 8.12 -5.11
CA HIS A 120 0.15 7.67 -5.80
C HIS A 120 -0.12 7.12 -7.21
N ALA A 121 -1.38 6.92 -7.59
CA ALA A 121 -1.72 6.25 -8.84
C ALA A 121 -1.22 7.01 -10.08
N GLU A 122 -1.33 8.34 -10.07
CA GLU A 122 -0.84 9.18 -11.18
C GLU A 122 0.69 9.10 -11.31
N GLU A 123 1.42 9.21 -10.21
CA GLU A 123 2.89 9.11 -10.23
C GLU A 123 3.36 7.71 -10.68
N CYS A 124 2.64 6.65 -10.31
CA CYS A 124 2.90 5.31 -10.84
C CYS A 124 2.71 5.24 -12.37
N LEU A 125 1.65 5.84 -12.91
CA LEU A 125 1.42 5.91 -14.36
C LEU A 125 2.53 6.71 -15.05
N GLN A 126 2.94 7.84 -14.48
CA GLN A 126 4.04 8.66 -15.00
C GLN A 126 5.35 7.86 -15.01
N TYR A 127 5.70 7.18 -13.92
CA TYR A 127 6.88 6.30 -13.85
C TYR A 127 6.86 5.26 -14.97
N MET A 128 5.76 4.51 -15.09
CA MET A 128 5.65 3.42 -16.07
C MET A 128 5.65 3.91 -17.52
N SER A 129 5.11 5.11 -17.77
CA SER A 129 5.10 5.71 -19.12
C SER A 129 6.49 6.08 -19.64
N ALA A 130 7.46 6.27 -18.73
CA ALA A 130 8.83 6.62 -19.07
C ALA A 130 9.74 5.39 -19.35
N LEU A 131 9.27 4.17 -19.04
CA LEU A 131 10.03 2.94 -19.23
C LEU A 131 10.11 2.58 -20.73
N LYS A 132 11.32 2.26 -21.20
CA LYS A 132 11.61 1.96 -22.61
C LYS A 132 11.69 0.46 -22.87
N ASN A 133 12.19 -0.31 -21.91
CA ASN A 133 12.38 -1.75 -22.05
C ASN A 133 11.08 -2.49 -21.71
N HIS A 134 10.55 -3.26 -22.68
CA HIS A 134 9.30 -4.00 -22.51
C HIS A 134 9.28 -4.98 -21.32
N ALA A 135 10.41 -5.66 -21.04
CA ALA A 135 10.46 -6.61 -19.93
C ALA A 135 10.42 -5.89 -18.57
N ILE A 136 11.11 -4.75 -18.47
CA ILE A 136 11.08 -3.90 -17.26
C ILE A 136 9.69 -3.27 -17.10
N PHE A 137 9.09 -2.78 -18.19
CA PHE A 137 7.72 -2.28 -18.18
C PHE A 137 6.74 -3.34 -17.64
N HIS A 138 6.75 -4.57 -18.16
CA HIS A 138 5.88 -5.63 -17.64
C HIS A 138 6.16 -5.96 -16.17
N PHE A 139 7.43 -6.05 -15.78
CA PHE A 139 7.83 -6.30 -14.41
C PHE A 139 7.28 -5.24 -13.45
N CYS A 140 7.33 -3.96 -13.83
CA CYS A 140 6.80 -2.85 -13.04
C CYS A 140 5.27 -2.75 -13.11
N ALA A 141 4.67 -2.94 -14.29
CA ALA A 141 3.25 -2.70 -14.53
C ALA A 141 2.34 -3.76 -13.93
N ILE A 142 2.73 -5.03 -13.96
CA ILE A 142 1.89 -6.12 -13.43
C ILE A 142 1.55 -5.88 -11.95
N PRO A 143 2.51 -5.64 -11.02
CA PRO A 143 2.20 -5.32 -9.64
C PRO A 143 1.28 -4.11 -9.47
N GLN A 144 1.46 -3.04 -10.26
CA GLN A 144 0.65 -1.82 -10.16
C GLN A 144 -0.79 -2.06 -10.60
N ILE A 145 -1.00 -2.84 -11.67
CA ILE A 145 -2.33 -3.26 -12.13
C ILE A 145 -3.01 -4.13 -11.07
N MET A 146 -2.25 -5.04 -10.43
CA MET A 146 -2.79 -5.83 -9.33
C MET A 146 -3.20 -4.96 -8.15
N ALA A 147 -2.40 -3.93 -7.82
CA ALA A 147 -2.67 -3.03 -6.72
C ALA A 147 -3.94 -2.21 -6.96
N ILE A 148 -4.05 -1.53 -8.11
CA ILE A 148 -5.27 -0.76 -8.42
C ILE A 148 -6.52 -1.66 -8.51
N GLY A 149 -6.38 -2.87 -9.06
CA GLY A 149 -7.46 -3.86 -9.07
C GLY A 149 -7.86 -4.30 -7.66
N THR A 150 -6.90 -4.40 -6.74
CA THR A 150 -7.17 -4.71 -5.32
C THR A 150 -7.84 -3.53 -4.62
N CYS A 151 -7.38 -2.30 -4.83
CA CYS A 151 -8.06 -1.09 -4.34
C CYS A 151 -9.53 -1.06 -4.79
N ALA A 152 -9.81 -1.36 -6.06
CA ALA A 152 -11.17 -1.41 -6.58
C ALA A 152 -12.04 -2.49 -5.91
N LEU A 153 -11.46 -3.63 -5.51
CA LEU A 153 -12.18 -4.67 -4.75
C LEU A 153 -12.37 -4.31 -3.28
N CYS A 154 -11.44 -3.57 -2.68
CA CYS A 154 -11.50 -3.14 -1.29
C CYS A 154 -12.44 -1.94 -1.12
N TYR A 155 -12.54 -1.04 -2.10
CA TYR A 155 -13.35 0.16 -2.00
C TYR A 155 -14.82 -0.17 -1.68
N ASN A 156 -15.34 0.46 -0.63
CA ASN A 156 -16.69 0.29 -0.11
C ASN A 156 -17.09 -1.17 0.20
N ASN A 157 -16.13 -2.01 0.61
CA ASN A 157 -16.34 -3.44 0.80
C ASN A 157 -16.08 -3.90 2.25
N VAL A 158 -17.16 -4.22 2.97
CA VAL A 158 -17.10 -4.73 4.35
C VAL A 158 -16.28 -6.02 4.50
N HIS A 159 -16.13 -6.82 3.45
CA HIS A 159 -15.42 -8.09 3.52
C HIS A 159 -13.93 -7.94 3.88
N VAL A 160 -13.33 -6.76 3.68
CA VAL A 160 -11.97 -6.44 4.18
C VAL A 160 -11.85 -6.66 5.69
N PHE A 161 -12.94 -6.45 6.44
CA PHE A 161 -12.99 -6.60 7.91
C PHE A 161 -13.48 -7.97 8.37
N ARG A 162 -13.81 -8.88 7.45
CA ARG A 162 -14.44 -10.18 7.75
C ARG A 162 -13.70 -11.37 7.14
N GLY A 163 -12.78 -11.14 6.21
CA GLY A 163 -11.99 -12.20 5.60
C GLY A 163 -11.02 -11.67 4.55
N VAL A 164 -10.61 -12.56 3.65
CA VAL A 164 -9.60 -12.25 2.63
C VAL A 164 -10.27 -11.71 1.36
N VAL A 165 -9.95 -10.47 1.01
CA VAL A 165 -10.29 -9.88 -0.30
C VAL A 165 -9.10 -10.07 -1.25
N LYS A 166 -9.25 -10.89 -2.29
CA LYS A 166 -8.15 -11.15 -3.24
C LYS A 166 -8.63 -11.26 -4.67
N MET A 167 -7.86 -10.69 -5.60
CA MET A 167 -8.05 -10.92 -7.03
C MET A 167 -7.90 -12.41 -7.37
N ARG A 168 -8.90 -12.99 -8.04
CA ARG A 168 -8.83 -14.38 -8.52
C ARG A 168 -7.83 -14.50 -9.66
N ARG A 169 -7.04 -15.58 -9.69
CA ARG A 169 -6.04 -15.88 -10.73
C ARG A 169 -6.57 -15.76 -12.17
N GLY A 170 -7.83 -16.11 -12.42
CA GLY A 170 -8.43 -16.00 -13.76
C GLY A 170 -8.63 -14.57 -14.28
N LYS A 171 -8.77 -13.57 -13.39
CA LYS A 171 -8.84 -12.15 -13.78
C LYS A 171 -7.47 -11.52 -14.04
N LEU A 172 -6.38 -12.21 -13.68
CA LEU A 172 -5.00 -11.78 -13.87
C LEU A 172 -4.39 -12.23 -15.20
N LEU A 173 -5.10 -13.09 -15.95
CA LEU A 173 -4.65 -13.71 -17.21
C LEU A 173 -5.35 -13.15 -18.46
N LEU A 174 -6.22 -12.14 -18.28
CA LEU A 174 -6.89 -11.40 -19.35
C LEU A 174 -6.29 -9.99 -19.41
#